data_AF-A0A2S9HY21-F1
#
_entry.id   AF-A0A2S9HY21-F1
#
_cell.length_a   1.000
_cell.length_b   1.000
_cell.length_c   1.000
_cell.angle_alpha   90.00
_cell.angle_beta   90.00
_cell.angle_gamma   90.00
#
_symmetry.space_group_name_H-M   'P 1'
#
loop_
_entity.id
_entity.type
_entity.pdbx_description
1 polymer ?
#
loop_
_entity_poly.entity_id
_entity_poly.type
_entity_poly.pdbx_seq_one_letter_code
_entity_poly.pdbx_strand_id
1 'polypeptide(L)'
;MTEEQDIFILLKCVESQYAESMLDGNFYFSRNRHFIDLEEKQSNKGIGDKREGVWSRIMNPQEDQVFIITEDGRELPLNFEKGIVRHTHSNLKDCPICCFVILSFKNDFDIDEEQNKLTLKSEVVKKFSEQFAGRDLIVFTDMDEFIERMDVACKGENLSRTRGKVTYYDDETESHPLPLEVVESNPARKLLYKRKFFEFQKEFRYILKKPQENDILLNIGNIRDIAYNLGEIKAGKIQISIHYSKEESLV
;
A
#
# COMPACT_ATOMS: atom_id res chain seq x y z
N MET A 1 25.44 -1.55 11.26
CA MET A 1 24.54 -2.04 10.22
C MET A 1 25.39 -2.65 9.11
N THR A 2 25.33 -3.96 8.92
CA THR A 2 25.83 -4.60 7.69
C THR A 2 24.90 -4.21 6.54
N GLU A 3 25.36 -4.35 5.28
CA GLU A 3 24.64 -3.91 4.07
C GLU A 3 23.22 -4.50 3.89
N GLU A 4 22.84 -5.51 4.67
CA GLU A 4 21.58 -6.26 4.56
C GLU A 4 20.49 -5.90 5.59
N GLN A 5 20.76 -5.09 6.62
CA GLN A 5 19.74 -4.74 7.63
C GLN A 5 19.25 -3.30 7.44
N ASP A 6 17.97 -3.18 7.07
CA ASP A 6 17.23 -1.92 7.00
C ASP A 6 16.20 -1.86 8.13
N ILE A 7 15.93 -0.66 8.62
CA ILE A 7 14.93 -0.41 9.68
C ILE A 7 13.73 0.26 9.03
N PHE A 8 12.53 -0.20 9.40
CA PHE A 8 11.29 0.34 8.90
C PHE A 8 10.49 1.04 10.00
N ILE A 9 9.84 2.14 9.66
CA ILE A 9 8.80 2.77 10.48
C ILE A 9 7.47 2.61 9.79
N LEU A 10 6.47 2.16 10.55
CA LEU A 10 5.08 2.13 10.13
C LEU A 10 4.36 3.40 10.61
N LEU A 11 3.63 4.03 9.70
CA LEU A 11 2.85 5.23 9.94
C LEU A 11 1.42 5.04 9.44
N LYS A 12 0.48 5.80 9.99
CA LYS A 12 -0.88 5.93 9.44
C LYS A 12 -1.34 7.37 9.50
N CYS A 13 -1.89 7.84 8.37
CA CYS A 13 -2.49 9.16 8.28
C CYS A 13 -4.01 9.01 8.42
N VAL A 14 -4.58 9.62 9.45
CA VAL A 14 -6.00 9.49 9.80
C VAL A 14 -6.66 10.86 9.85
N GLU A 15 -7.93 10.96 9.49
CA GLU A 15 -8.66 12.22 9.74
C GLU A 15 -8.74 12.43 11.25
N SER A 16 -8.51 13.66 11.72
CA SER A 16 -8.34 13.95 13.15
C SER A 16 -9.54 13.50 14.00
N GLN A 17 -10.75 13.52 13.43
CA GLN A 17 -11.97 13.02 14.08
C GLN A 17 -11.94 11.51 14.40
N TYR A 18 -11.09 10.73 13.73
CA TYR A 18 -10.94 9.28 13.94
C TYR A 18 -9.65 8.91 14.67
N ALA A 19 -8.77 9.87 14.99
CA ALA A 19 -7.47 9.60 15.59
C ALA A 19 -7.58 8.88 16.95
N GLU A 20 -8.42 9.39 17.86
CA GLU A 20 -8.64 8.76 19.17
C GLU A 20 -9.24 7.36 19.07
N SER A 21 -10.24 7.18 18.19
CA SER A 21 -10.86 5.88 17.93
C SER A 21 -9.86 4.85 17.43
N MET A 22 -8.91 5.29 16.58
CA MET A 22 -7.84 4.44 16.07
C MET A 22 -6.86 4.03 17.17
N LEU A 23 -6.48 4.97 18.05
CA LEU A 23 -5.62 4.68 19.21
C LEU A 23 -6.33 3.76 20.23
N ASP A 24 -7.66 3.78 20.28
CA ASP A 24 -8.47 2.82 21.04
C ASP A 24 -8.55 1.43 20.36
N GLY A 25 -7.89 1.27 19.21
CA GLY A 25 -7.75 0.00 18.51
C GLY A 25 -8.68 -0.19 17.32
N ASN A 26 -9.46 0.81 16.92
CA ASN A 26 -10.43 0.65 15.84
C ASN A 26 -9.80 0.96 14.48
N PHE A 27 -9.66 -0.06 13.64
CA PHE A 27 -9.10 0.04 12.30
C PHE A 27 -10.18 -0.15 11.23
N TYR A 28 -10.34 0.87 10.38
CA TYR A 28 -11.27 0.84 9.27
C TYR A 28 -10.63 0.20 8.04
N PHE A 29 -11.30 -0.83 7.50
CA PHE A 29 -10.97 -1.50 6.27
C PHE A 29 -12.00 -1.14 5.21
N SER A 30 -11.63 -0.23 4.31
CA SER A 30 -12.47 0.18 3.19
C SER A 30 -12.45 -0.87 2.10
N ARG A 31 -13.59 -1.18 1.49
CA ARG A 31 -13.63 -2.02 0.27
C ARG A 31 -12.81 -1.36 -0.84
N ASN A 32 -12.08 -2.17 -1.61
CA ASN A 32 -11.20 -1.72 -2.68
C ASN A 32 -11.89 -0.76 -3.69
N ARG A 33 -13.19 -0.94 -3.92
CA ARG A 33 -14.04 -0.07 -4.75
C ARG A 33 -13.95 1.40 -4.35
N HIS A 34 -13.79 1.70 -3.06
CA HIS A 34 -13.60 3.06 -2.59
C HIS A 34 -12.42 3.75 -3.29
N PHE A 35 -11.29 3.06 -3.46
CA PHE A 35 -10.10 3.61 -4.10
C PHE A 35 -10.24 3.72 -5.62
N ILE A 36 -10.94 2.78 -6.25
CA ILE A 36 -11.28 2.85 -7.68
C ILE A 36 -12.18 4.06 -7.95
N ASP A 37 -13.29 4.17 -7.21
CA ASP A 37 -14.28 5.25 -7.34
C ASP A 37 -13.65 6.63 -7.07
N LEU A 38 -12.67 6.70 -6.15
CA LEU A 38 -11.99 7.95 -5.80
C LEU A 38 -11.15 8.49 -6.96
N GLU A 39 -10.45 7.64 -7.72
CA GLU A 39 -9.73 8.10 -8.93
C GLU A 39 -10.70 8.43 -10.07
N GLU A 40 -11.81 7.70 -10.20
CA GLU A 40 -12.80 7.97 -11.26
C GLU A 40 -13.51 9.32 -11.06
N LYS A 41 -13.77 9.72 -9.81
CA LYS A 41 -14.44 10.99 -9.47
C LYS A 41 -13.50 12.18 -9.38
N GLN A 42 -12.21 11.98 -9.13
CA GLN A 42 -11.23 13.06 -9.05
C GLN A 42 -10.47 13.21 -10.38
N SER A 43 -10.60 14.36 -11.04
CA SER A 43 -9.85 14.64 -12.29
C SER A 43 -8.33 14.70 -12.07
N ASN A 44 -7.88 14.91 -10.83
CA ASN A 44 -6.47 14.86 -10.44
C ASN A 44 -6.16 13.49 -9.82
N LYS A 45 -5.15 12.79 -10.37
CA LYS A 45 -4.64 11.53 -9.79
C LYS A 45 -4.15 11.80 -8.36
N GLY A 46 -4.79 11.16 -7.37
CA GLY A 46 -4.53 11.33 -5.95
C GLY A 46 -4.23 10.00 -5.26
N ILE A 47 -5.08 9.63 -4.29
CA ILE A 47 -4.90 8.41 -3.46
C ILE A 47 -5.32 7.13 -4.23
N GLY A 48 -6.35 7.23 -5.08
CA GLY A 48 -7.01 6.10 -5.75
C GLY A 48 -6.31 5.61 -7.02
N ASP A 49 -6.55 4.35 -7.38
CA ASP A 49 -6.07 3.70 -8.61
C ASP A 49 -7.22 2.90 -9.27
N LYS A 50 -7.61 3.27 -10.49
CA LYS A 50 -8.65 2.63 -11.31
C LYS A 50 -8.23 1.28 -11.86
N ARG A 51 -6.94 0.99 -11.86
CA ARG A 51 -6.35 -0.30 -12.22
C ARG A 51 -5.93 -1.09 -10.96
N GLU A 52 -6.43 -0.71 -9.78
CA GLU A 52 -6.18 -1.41 -8.52
C GLU A 52 -6.71 -2.86 -8.58
N GLY A 53 -5.83 -3.83 -8.32
CA GLY A 53 -6.15 -5.26 -8.42
C GLY A 53 -6.24 -5.82 -9.86
N VAL A 54 -5.79 -5.07 -10.86
CA VAL A 54 -5.68 -5.54 -12.26
C VAL A 54 -4.37 -6.28 -12.48
N TRP A 55 -4.43 -7.44 -13.12
CA TRP A 55 -3.23 -8.11 -13.64
C TRP A 55 -3.01 -7.74 -15.10
N SER A 56 -1.78 -7.47 -15.50
CA SER A 56 -1.43 -7.07 -16.87
C SER A 56 -0.28 -7.90 -17.44
N ARG A 57 -0.29 -8.12 -18.74
CA ARG A 57 0.81 -8.74 -19.49
C ARG A 57 1.09 -7.95 -20.75
N ILE A 58 2.35 -7.64 -20.99
CA ILE A 58 2.80 -7.08 -22.27
C ILE A 58 2.82 -8.20 -23.30
N MET A 59 2.16 -7.97 -24.43
CA MET A 59 2.15 -8.90 -25.55
C MET A 59 3.42 -8.75 -26.36
N ASN A 60 4.00 -9.87 -26.75
CA ASN A 60 5.15 -9.95 -27.63
C ASN A 60 4.67 -10.21 -29.07
N PRO A 61 4.79 -9.26 -30.02
CA PRO A 61 4.34 -9.46 -31.40
C PRO A 61 5.01 -10.63 -32.14
N GLN A 62 6.16 -11.13 -31.66
CA GLN A 62 6.83 -12.29 -32.25
C GLN A 62 6.30 -13.63 -31.71
N GLU A 63 5.64 -13.65 -30.55
CA GLU A 63 5.20 -14.88 -29.86
C GLU A 63 3.68 -14.95 -29.71
N ASP A 64 3.02 -13.80 -29.53
CA ASP A 64 1.58 -13.68 -29.34
C ASP A 64 0.87 -13.40 -30.66
N GLN A 65 -0.26 -14.07 -30.87
CA GLN A 65 -1.13 -13.86 -32.02
C GLN A 65 -2.52 -13.43 -31.55
N VAL A 66 -3.11 -12.46 -32.24
CA VAL A 66 -4.48 -12.01 -32.01
C VAL A 66 -5.30 -12.29 -33.25
N PHE A 67 -6.47 -12.88 -33.06
CA PHE A 67 -7.38 -13.18 -34.15
C PHE A 67 -8.75 -12.54 -33.89
N ILE A 68 -9.35 -12.01 -34.94
CA ILE A 68 -10.78 -11.70 -34.95
C ILE A 68 -11.49 -12.96 -35.43
N ILE A 69 -12.45 -13.44 -34.63
CA ILE A 69 -13.31 -14.57 -35.00
C ILE A 69 -14.61 -14.00 -35.56
N THR A 70 -14.90 -14.29 -36.83
CA THR A 70 -16.17 -13.92 -37.48
C THR A 70 -17.30 -14.87 -37.07
N GLU A 71 -18.56 -14.50 -37.35
CA GLU A 71 -19.73 -15.36 -37.02
C GLU A 71 -19.69 -16.75 -37.67
N ASP A 72 -19.08 -16.86 -38.86
CA ASP A 72 -18.87 -18.14 -39.57
C ASP A 72 -17.62 -18.91 -39.08
N GLY A 73 -16.95 -18.42 -38.02
CA GLY A 73 -15.81 -19.09 -37.39
C GLY A 73 -14.48 -18.89 -38.11
N ARG A 74 -14.39 -17.96 -39.08
CA ARG A 74 -13.12 -17.63 -39.74
C ARG A 74 -12.24 -16.81 -38.79
N GLU A 75 -10.98 -17.22 -38.69
CA GLU A 75 -9.96 -16.47 -37.96
C GLU A 75 -9.28 -15.47 -38.90
N LEU A 76 -9.37 -14.19 -38.58
CA LEU A 76 -8.67 -13.11 -39.28
C LEU A 76 -7.52 -12.61 -38.40
N PRO A 77 -6.25 -12.79 -38.80
CA PRO A 77 -5.12 -12.36 -37.99
C PRO A 77 -5.09 -10.83 -37.86
N LEU A 78 -4.85 -10.36 -36.65
CA LEU A 78 -4.68 -8.95 -36.33
C LEU A 78 -3.21 -8.72 -35.95
N ASN A 79 -2.51 -7.96 -36.80
CA ASN A 79 -1.14 -7.54 -36.52
C ASN A 79 -1.15 -6.38 -35.52
N PHE A 80 -0.24 -6.41 -34.56
CA PHE A 80 -0.07 -5.34 -33.58
C PHE A 80 1.42 -5.08 -33.32
N GLU A 81 1.78 -3.83 -33.02
CA GLU A 81 3.14 -3.46 -32.62
C GLU A 81 3.30 -3.48 -31.10
N LYS A 82 2.23 -3.12 -30.37
CA LYS A 82 2.17 -3.14 -28.91
C LYS A 82 0.79 -3.58 -28.46
N GLY A 83 0.74 -4.56 -27.57
CA GLY A 83 -0.50 -5.03 -26.95
C GLY A 83 -0.31 -5.18 -25.44
N ILE A 84 -1.36 -4.91 -24.67
CA ILE A 84 -1.38 -5.17 -23.22
C ILE A 84 -2.69 -5.90 -22.90
N VAL A 85 -2.58 -7.13 -22.43
CA VAL A 85 -3.72 -7.88 -21.90
C VAL A 85 -3.92 -7.49 -20.45
N ARG A 86 -5.16 -7.20 -20.05
CA ARG A 86 -5.52 -6.87 -18.66
C ARG A 86 -6.63 -7.78 -18.16
N HIS A 87 -6.41 -8.40 -17.00
CA HIS A 87 -7.35 -9.28 -16.32
C HIS A 87 -7.84 -8.60 -15.03
N THR A 88 -9.09 -8.16 -15.05
CA THR A 88 -9.82 -7.66 -13.88
C THR A 88 -10.49 -8.82 -13.14
N HIS A 89 -10.67 -8.70 -11.83
CA HIS A 89 -11.48 -9.65 -11.06
C HIS A 89 -12.56 -8.85 -10.32
N SER A 90 -13.82 -9.03 -10.71
CA SER A 90 -14.93 -8.19 -10.23
C SER A 90 -15.16 -8.29 -8.73
N ASN A 91 -14.81 -9.42 -8.11
CA ASN A 91 -14.92 -9.64 -6.67
C ASN A 91 -13.84 -8.91 -5.85
N LEU A 92 -12.70 -8.56 -6.44
CA LEU A 92 -11.63 -7.86 -5.72
C LEU A 92 -12.00 -6.44 -5.32
N LYS A 93 -12.95 -5.81 -6.03
CA LYS A 93 -13.49 -4.49 -5.65
C LYS A 93 -14.12 -4.51 -4.25
N ASP A 94 -14.55 -5.68 -3.80
CA ASP A 94 -15.26 -5.85 -2.53
C ASP A 94 -14.36 -6.39 -1.43
N CYS A 95 -13.07 -6.64 -1.69
CA CYS A 95 -12.11 -6.99 -0.66
C CYS A 95 -11.73 -5.74 0.17
N PRO A 96 -11.92 -5.77 1.50
CA PRO A 96 -11.50 -4.66 2.38
C PRO A 96 -9.98 -4.53 2.52
N ILE A 97 -9.51 -3.29 2.55
CA ILE A 97 -8.09 -2.91 2.68
C ILE A 97 -7.95 -1.87 3.78
N CYS A 98 -6.96 -2.06 4.67
CA CYS A 98 -6.48 -1.05 5.59
C CYS A 98 -5.05 -0.66 5.21
N CYS A 99 -4.86 0.58 4.79
CA CYS A 99 -3.58 1.11 4.33
C CYS A 99 -2.81 1.83 5.43
N PHE A 100 -1.49 1.67 5.38
CA PHE A 100 -0.47 2.29 6.19
C PHE A 100 0.63 2.80 5.25
N VAL A 101 1.54 3.60 5.78
CA VAL A 101 2.76 4.03 5.10
C VAL A 101 3.92 3.33 5.81
N ILE A 102 4.86 2.78 5.05
CA ILE A 102 6.08 2.20 5.58
C ILE A 102 7.29 2.92 5.01
N LEU A 103 8.15 3.45 5.88
CA LEU A 103 9.34 4.19 5.51
C LEU A 103 10.59 3.39 5.86
N SER A 104 11.56 3.37 4.96
CA SER A 104 12.87 2.73 5.10
C SER A 104 13.90 3.74 5.56
N PHE A 105 14.69 3.42 6.59
CA PHE A 105 15.76 4.30 7.06
C PHE A 105 16.80 4.54 5.97
N LYS A 106 17.18 3.48 5.26
CA LYS A 106 18.17 3.55 4.19
C LYS A 106 17.69 4.40 3.00
N ASN A 107 16.41 4.28 2.64
CA ASN A 107 15.91 4.86 1.39
C ASN A 107 15.22 6.21 1.58
N ASP A 108 14.61 6.47 2.73
CA ASP A 108 13.69 7.60 2.95
C ASP A 108 14.20 8.67 3.90
N PHE A 109 15.34 8.44 4.55
CA PHE A 109 15.96 9.37 5.47
C PHE A 109 17.37 9.78 5.02
N ASP A 110 17.72 11.03 5.31
CA ASP A 110 19.09 11.53 5.33
C ASP A 110 19.67 11.34 6.73
N ILE A 111 20.94 10.92 6.80
CA ILE A 111 21.66 10.69 8.05
C ILE A 111 22.59 11.88 8.29
N ASP A 112 22.39 12.56 9.43
CA ASP A 112 23.33 13.52 9.99
C ASP A 112 24.12 12.82 11.10
N GLU A 113 25.33 12.37 10.76
CA GLU A 113 26.21 11.64 11.68
C GLU A 113 26.75 12.53 12.80
N GLU A 114 26.90 13.84 12.56
CA GLU A 114 27.42 14.78 13.56
C GLU A 114 26.40 14.99 14.70
N GLN A 115 25.11 15.04 14.35
CA GLN A 115 24.02 15.24 15.30
C GLN A 115 23.35 13.93 15.74
N ASN A 116 23.82 12.78 15.25
CA ASN A 116 23.19 11.47 15.37
C ASN A 116 21.67 11.53 15.10
N LYS A 117 21.32 12.11 13.96
CA LYS A 117 19.93 12.44 13.60
C LYS A 117 19.58 11.87 12.23
N LEU A 118 18.38 11.31 12.12
CA LEU A 118 17.77 10.97 10.85
C LEU A 118 16.61 11.93 10.58
N THR A 119 16.61 12.50 9.38
CA THR A 119 15.55 13.38 8.89
C THR A 119 14.99 12.85 7.59
N LEU A 120 13.68 12.96 7.39
CA LEU A 120 13.06 12.54 6.13
C LEU A 120 13.63 13.34 4.97
N LYS A 121 13.92 12.65 3.87
CA LYS A 121 14.35 13.28 2.62
C LYS A 121 13.32 14.29 2.14
N SER A 122 13.80 15.39 1.57
CA SER A 122 12.97 16.54 1.19
C SER A 122 11.83 16.17 0.22
N GLU A 123 12.09 15.28 -0.73
CA GLU A 123 11.12 14.79 -1.70
C GLU A 123 10.04 13.90 -1.07
N VAL A 124 10.39 13.15 -0.02
CA VAL A 124 9.44 12.35 0.75
C VAL A 124 8.53 13.30 1.53
N VAL A 125 9.10 14.29 2.22
CA VAL A 125 8.32 15.31 2.96
C VAL A 125 7.34 16.04 2.06
N LYS A 126 7.79 16.47 0.88
CA LYS A 126 6.96 17.21 -0.07
C LYS A 126 5.76 16.36 -0.53
N LYS A 127 6.00 15.20 -1.14
CA LYS A 127 4.92 14.37 -1.70
C LYS A 127 3.95 13.88 -0.63
N PHE A 128 4.48 13.51 0.54
CA PHE A 128 3.67 13.00 1.64
C PHE A 128 2.80 14.09 2.26
N SER A 129 3.34 15.29 2.51
CA SER A 129 2.55 16.39 3.04
C SER A 129 1.52 16.93 2.03
N GLU A 130 1.82 16.95 0.73
CA GLU A 130 0.85 17.30 -0.31
C GLU A 130 -0.34 16.33 -0.34
N GLN A 131 -0.11 15.04 -0.09
CA GLN A 131 -1.14 14.01 -0.12
C GLN A 131 -1.98 13.94 1.17
N PHE A 132 -1.35 14.13 2.33
CA PHE A 132 -1.95 13.84 3.63
C PHE A 132 -2.12 15.08 4.53
N ALA A 133 -1.94 16.29 4.01
CA ALA A 133 -2.22 17.52 4.76
C ALA A 133 -3.63 17.52 5.39
N GLY A 134 -3.73 17.99 6.63
CA GLY A 134 -4.99 18.00 7.39
C GLY A 134 -5.38 16.64 8.00
N ARG A 135 -4.51 15.63 7.91
CA ARG A 135 -4.64 14.35 8.62
C ARG A 135 -3.66 14.31 9.79
N ASP A 136 -4.06 13.65 10.87
CA ASP A 136 -3.18 13.32 11.98
C ASP A 136 -2.21 12.20 11.57
N LEU A 137 -0.94 12.35 11.97
CA LEU A 137 0.10 11.38 11.75
C LEU A 137 0.27 10.49 12.97
N ILE A 138 -0.05 9.21 12.83
CA ILE A 138 0.18 8.22 13.86
C ILE A 138 1.45 7.43 13.53
N VAL A 139 2.38 7.35 14.48
CA VAL A 139 3.58 6.53 14.39
C VAL A 139 3.43 5.27 15.24
N PHE A 140 3.84 4.13 14.72
CA PHE A 140 3.92 2.87 15.47
C PHE A 140 5.37 2.63 15.87
N THR A 141 5.63 2.51 17.17
CA THR A 141 6.98 2.30 17.71
C THR A 141 7.32 0.82 17.87
N ASP A 142 6.31 -0.05 17.89
CA ASP A 142 6.47 -1.50 17.87
C ASP A 142 5.61 -2.08 16.73
N MET A 143 6.26 -2.31 15.59
CA MET A 143 5.59 -2.83 14.39
C MET A 143 5.18 -4.29 14.56
N ASP A 144 5.98 -5.09 15.27
CA ASP A 144 5.75 -6.52 15.42
C ASP A 144 4.57 -6.78 16.37
N GLU A 145 4.50 -6.07 17.50
CA GLU A 145 3.35 -6.12 18.41
C GLU A 145 2.07 -5.62 17.73
N PHE A 146 2.15 -4.53 16.97
CA PHE A 146 1.01 -4.05 16.18
C PHE A 146 0.51 -5.12 15.19
N ILE A 147 1.44 -5.76 14.48
CA ILE A 147 1.14 -6.81 13.52
C ILE A 147 0.48 -8.01 14.22
N GLU A 148 1.01 -8.44 15.37
CA GLU A 148 0.48 -9.57 16.11
C GLU A 148 -0.94 -9.28 16.61
N ARG A 149 -1.20 -8.10 17.19
CA ARG A 149 -2.56 -7.70 17.62
C ARG A 149 -3.56 -7.69 16.46
N MET A 150 -3.14 -7.16 15.31
CA MET A 150 -3.97 -7.16 14.10
C MET A 150 -4.26 -8.58 13.59
N ASP A 151 -3.24 -9.44 13.54
CA ASP A 151 -3.36 -10.83 13.07
C ASP A 151 -4.21 -11.68 14.04
N VAL A 152 -4.10 -11.47 15.35
CA VAL A 152 -4.94 -12.08 16.39
C VAL A 152 -6.39 -11.64 16.25
N ALA A 153 -6.65 -10.33 16.10
CA ALA A 153 -8.01 -9.81 15.93
C ALA A 153 -8.67 -10.34 14.65
N CYS A 154 -7.94 -10.36 13.53
CA CYS A 154 -8.44 -10.94 12.29
C CYS A 154 -8.79 -12.42 12.45
N LYS A 155 -7.95 -13.18 13.17
CA LYS A 155 -8.21 -14.60 13.45
C LYS A 155 -9.43 -14.79 14.35
N GLY A 156 -9.59 -13.95 15.37
CA GLY A 156 -10.74 -13.96 16.27
C GLY A 156 -12.08 -13.76 15.55
N GLU A 157 -12.09 -12.87 14.55
CA GLU A 157 -13.25 -12.57 13.71
C GLU A 157 -13.36 -13.48 12.46
N ASN A 158 -12.53 -14.53 12.36
CA ASN A 158 -12.48 -15.45 11.21
C ASN A 158 -12.25 -14.76 9.85
N LEU A 159 -11.50 -13.64 9.87
CA LEU A 159 -11.16 -12.83 8.71
C LEU A 159 -9.83 -13.33 8.11
N SER A 160 -9.92 -14.06 7.00
CA SER A 160 -8.72 -14.47 6.27
C SER A 160 -8.03 -13.26 5.66
N ARG A 161 -6.75 -13.08 5.98
CA ARG A 161 -5.97 -11.88 5.65
C ARG A 161 -4.66 -12.17 4.93
N THR A 162 -4.17 -11.17 4.21
CA THR A 162 -2.77 -11.04 3.76
C THR A 162 -2.30 -9.63 4.07
N ARG A 163 -0.99 -9.46 4.25
CA ARG A 163 -0.38 -8.16 4.52
C ARG A 163 0.95 -8.04 3.81
N GLY A 164 1.38 -6.82 3.52
CA GLY A 164 2.68 -6.59 2.92
C GLY A 164 2.90 -5.18 2.40
N LYS A 165 4.15 -4.89 2.06
CA LYS A 165 4.54 -3.71 1.29
C LYS A 165 3.95 -3.83 -0.12
N VAL A 166 3.41 -2.73 -0.64
CA VAL A 166 2.96 -2.67 -2.02
C VAL A 166 4.15 -2.67 -2.96
N THR A 167 4.11 -3.51 -3.98
CA THR A 167 5.07 -3.52 -5.08
C THR A 167 4.56 -2.64 -6.21
N TYR A 168 5.42 -1.75 -6.68
CA TYR A 168 5.09 -0.80 -7.74
C TYR A 168 5.75 -1.21 -9.04
N TYR A 169 5.00 -1.15 -10.14
CA TYR A 169 5.50 -1.50 -11.48
C TYR A 169 4.83 -0.64 -12.55
N ASP A 170 5.48 -0.49 -13.70
CA ASP A 170 4.93 0.28 -14.82
C ASP A 170 4.05 -0.62 -15.69
N ASP A 171 2.73 -0.54 -15.50
CA ASP A 171 1.77 -1.38 -16.21
C ASP A 171 1.58 -1.04 -17.71
N GLU A 172 2.39 -0.12 -18.24
CA GLU A 172 2.46 0.24 -19.66
C GLU A 172 3.71 -0.30 -20.36
N THR A 173 4.73 -0.68 -19.60
CA THR A 173 6.03 -1.15 -20.11
C THR A 173 6.46 -2.49 -19.53
N GLU A 174 5.89 -2.91 -18.41
CA GLU A 174 6.24 -4.13 -17.68
C GLU A 174 5.01 -5.02 -17.49
N SER A 175 5.20 -6.33 -17.58
CA SER A 175 4.18 -7.31 -17.16
C SER A 175 4.05 -7.29 -15.64
N HIS A 176 2.87 -7.64 -15.15
CA HIS A 176 2.60 -7.70 -13.72
C HIS A 176 3.59 -8.65 -13.03
N PRO A 177 4.27 -8.24 -11.93
CA PRO A 177 5.37 -9.02 -11.35
C PRO A 177 4.92 -10.36 -10.74
N LEU A 178 3.66 -10.45 -10.30
CA LEU A 178 3.08 -11.69 -9.82
C LEU A 178 2.70 -12.63 -11.00
N PRO A 179 3.20 -13.89 -11.03
CA PRO A 179 2.81 -14.87 -12.03
C PRO A 179 1.30 -15.14 -12.06
N LEU A 180 0.76 -15.44 -13.24
CA LEU A 180 -0.69 -15.65 -13.42
C LEU A 180 -1.23 -16.80 -12.56
N GLU A 181 -0.51 -17.91 -12.45
CA GLU A 181 -0.87 -19.06 -11.60
C GLU A 181 -1.05 -18.68 -10.11
N VAL A 182 -0.23 -17.74 -9.64
CA VAL A 182 -0.31 -17.24 -8.25
C VAL A 182 -1.49 -16.30 -8.08
N VAL A 183 -1.82 -15.53 -9.12
CA VAL A 183 -3.03 -14.70 -9.16
C VAL A 183 -4.28 -15.55 -9.13
N GLU A 184 -4.36 -16.61 -9.94
CA GLU A 184 -5.54 -17.46 -10.03
C GLU A 184 -5.81 -18.20 -8.71
N SER A 185 -4.75 -18.67 -8.04
CA SER A 185 -4.88 -19.34 -6.73
C SER A 185 -5.15 -18.38 -5.56
N ASN A 186 -4.71 -17.12 -5.65
CA ASN A 186 -4.97 -16.12 -4.61
C ASN A 186 -5.10 -14.70 -5.21
N PRO A 187 -6.27 -14.36 -5.78
CA PRO A 187 -6.47 -13.09 -6.49
C PRO A 187 -6.24 -11.85 -5.62
N ALA A 188 -6.49 -11.96 -4.31
CA ALA A 188 -6.31 -10.86 -3.36
C ALA A 188 -4.85 -10.38 -3.25
N ARG A 189 -3.86 -11.20 -3.63
CA ARG A 189 -2.46 -10.76 -3.67
C ARG A 189 -2.22 -9.61 -4.64
N LYS A 190 -3.04 -9.46 -5.68
CA LYS A 190 -2.94 -8.32 -6.61
C LYS A 190 -3.17 -6.98 -5.93
N LEU A 191 -3.88 -6.95 -4.80
CA LEU A 191 -4.07 -5.74 -3.99
C LEU A 191 -2.79 -5.35 -3.23
N LEU A 192 -1.68 -6.07 -3.39
CA LEU A 192 -0.34 -5.66 -2.98
C LEU A 192 0.48 -5.11 -4.16
N TYR A 193 -0.13 -4.85 -5.31
CA TYR A 193 0.52 -4.32 -6.49
C TYR A 193 -0.21 -3.09 -6.99
N LYS A 194 0.54 -2.04 -7.32
CA LYS A 194 -0.02 -0.76 -7.75
C LYS A 194 0.83 -0.16 -8.85
N ARG A 195 0.26 0.76 -9.64
CA ARG A 195 1.02 1.45 -10.69
C ARG A 195 2.17 2.28 -10.09
N LYS A 196 3.31 2.29 -10.78
CA LYS A 196 4.52 3.05 -10.40
C LYS A 196 4.29 4.52 -10.11
N PHE A 197 3.31 5.12 -10.78
CA PHE A 197 2.87 6.49 -10.51
C PHE A 197 2.59 6.74 -9.01
N PHE A 198 2.08 5.75 -8.26
CA PHE A 198 1.72 5.86 -6.85
C PHE A 198 2.82 5.43 -5.87
N GLU A 199 4.04 5.15 -6.33
CA GLU A 199 5.15 4.66 -5.49
C GLU A 199 5.46 5.58 -4.29
N PHE A 200 5.22 6.88 -4.45
CA PHE A 200 5.40 7.86 -3.38
C PHE A 200 4.51 7.63 -2.15
N GLN A 201 3.41 6.89 -2.29
CA GLN A 201 2.49 6.57 -1.19
C GLN A 201 3.12 5.57 -0.19
N LYS A 202 4.13 4.80 -0.64
CA LYS A 202 4.90 3.86 0.20
C LYS A 202 4.00 2.94 1.04
N GLU A 203 2.93 2.44 0.42
CA GLU A 203 1.89 1.70 1.11
C GLU A 203 2.37 0.37 1.72
N PHE A 204 1.94 0.12 2.95
CA PHE A 204 1.84 -1.21 3.55
C PHE A 204 0.36 -1.50 3.79
N ARG A 205 -0.12 -2.66 3.35
CA ARG A 205 -1.55 -2.98 3.38
C ARG A 205 -1.83 -4.20 4.23
N TYR A 206 -2.92 -4.14 4.96
CA TYR A 206 -3.68 -5.31 5.39
C TYR A 206 -4.88 -5.49 4.45
N ILE A 207 -5.08 -6.70 3.95
CA ILE A 207 -6.13 -7.03 2.99
C ILE A 207 -6.90 -8.23 3.52
N LEU A 208 -8.22 -8.09 3.63
CA LEU A 208 -9.11 -9.21 3.90
C LEU A 208 -9.40 -9.90 2.56
N LYS A 209 -9.01 -11.16 2.46
CA LYS A 209 -9.00 -11.93 1.19
C LYS A 209 -10.39 -12.23 0.65
N LYS A 210 -11.39 -12.25 1.54
CA LYS A 210 -12.78 -12.54 1.19
C LYS A 210 -13.52 -11.21 0.92
N PRO A 211 -14.19 -11.08 -0.22
CA PRO A 211 -15.11 -9.98 -0.50
C PRO A 211 -16.11 -9.78 0.64
N GLN A 212 -16.41 -8.53 0.96
CA GLN A 212 -17.41 -8.15 1.97
C GLN A 212 -18.46 -7.23 1.34
N GLU A 213 -19.68 -7.31 1.86
CA GLU A 213 -20.76 -6.42 1.42
C GLU A 213 -20.52 -4.99 1.89
N ASN A 214 -19.97 -4.82 3.09
CA ASN A 214 -19.70 -3.54 3.72
C ASN A 214 -18.22 -3.40 4.08
N ASP A 215 -17.84 -2.17 4.38
CA ASP A 215 -16.54 -1.89 4.99
C ASP A 215 -16.50 -2.49 6.41
N ILE A 216 -15.30 -2.84 6.89
CA ILE A 216 -15.11 -3.54 8.16
C ILE A 216 -14.42 -2.62 9.16
N LEU A 217 -14.97 -2.51 10.36
CA LEU A 217 -14.28 -1.92 11.51
C LEU A 217 -13.76 -3.05 12.38
N LEU A 218 -12.44 -3.22 12.44
CA LEU A 218 -11.80 -4.24 13.26
C LEU A 218 -11.22 -3.59 14.51
N ASN A 219 -11.59 -4.07 15.70
CA ASN A 219 -10.99 -3.65 16.94
C ASN A 219 -9.84 -4.60 17.32
N ILE A 220 -8.65 -4.05 17.60
CA ILE A 220 -7.45 -4.82 17.97
C ILE A 220 -7.02 -4.61 19.43
N GLY A 221 -7.87 -3.99 20.24
CA GLY A 221 -7.52 -3.48 21.57
C GLY A 221 -6.77 -2.16 21.52
N ASN A 222 -6.68 -1.49 22.66
CA ASN A 222 -5.96 -0.23 22.81
C ASN A 222 -4.49 -0.39 22.35
N ILE A 223 -3.97 0.60 21.65
CA ILE A 223 -2.60 0.59 21.10
C ILE A 223 -1.77 1.80 21.56
N ARG A 224 -2.18 2.53 22.59
CA ARG A 224 -1.45 3.72 23.08
C ARG A 224 -0.10 3.39 23.70
N ASP A 225 0.15 2.12 23.98
CA ASP A 225 1.44 1.60 24.41
C ASP A 225 2.44 1.43 23.26
N ILE A 226 1.96 1.33 22.01
CA ILE A 226 2.79 1.07 20.82
C ILE A 226 2.59 2.08 19.68
N ALA A 227 1.72 3.08 19.87
CA ALA A 227 1.41 4.07 18.85
C ALA A 227 1.17 5.47 19.45
N TYR A 228 1.64 6.49 18.73
CA TYR A 228 1.58 7.89 19.17
C TYR A 228 1.03 8.80 18.08
N ASN A 229 0.11 9.70 18.46
CA ASN A 229 -0.34 10.77 17.58
C ASN A 229 0.65 11.94 17.62
N LEU A 230 1.29 12.22 16.48
CA LEU A 230 2.21 13.34 16.30
C LEU A 230 1.49 14.62 15.85
N GLY A 231 0.16 14.59 15.81
CA GLY A 231 -0.70 15.69 15.41
C GLY A 231 -0.85 15.85 13.90
N GLU A 232 -1.52 16.93 13.52
CA GLU A 232 -1.87 17.21 12.13
C GLU A 232 -0.62 17.45 11.25
N ILE A 233 -0.64 16.85 10.06
CA ILE A 233 0.32 17.08 8.99
C ILE A 233 0.02 18.43 8.34
N LYS A 234 1.02 19.30 8.34
CA LYS A 234 0.94 20.62 7.70
C LYS A 234 1.54 20.54 6.30
N ALA A 235 1.02 21.33 5.37
CA ALA A 235 1.56 21.43 4.02
C ALA A 235 3.07 21.76 4.07
N GLY A 236 3.89 20.95 3.40
CA GLY A 236 5.35 21.11 3.37
C GLY A 236 6.09 20.69 4.66
N LYS A 237 5.43 20.14 5.67
CA LYS A 237 6.07 19.77 6.95
C LYS A 237 5.53 18.47 7.54
N ILE A 238 6.44 17.59 7.94
CA ILE A 238 6.14 16.36 8.69
C ILE A 238 6.85 16.42 10.05
N GLN A 239 6.17 15.95 11.09
CA GLN A 239 6.63 16.04 12.48
C GLN A 239 7.45 14.82 12.92
N ILE A 240 8.42 14.38 12.10
CA ILE A 240 9.28 13.22 12.43
C ILE A 240 10.74 13.63 12.34
N SER A 241 11.46 13.48 13.45
CA SER A 241 12.91 13.46 13.51
C SER A 241 13.35 12.38 14.48
N ILE A 242 14.30 11.55 14.07
CA ILE A 242 14.75 10.41 14.86
C ILE A 242 16.15 10.72 15.35
N HIS A 243 16.38 10.54 16.65
CA HIS A 243 17.71 10.62 17.24
C HIS A 243 18.16 9.21 17.59
N TYR A 244 19.42 8.89 17.33
CA TYR A 244 20.02 7.63 17.76
C TYR A 244 21.21 7.90 18.66
N SER A 245 21.48 6.95 19.56
CA SER A 245 22.69 6.95 20.38
C SER A 245 23.40 5.62 20.15
N LYS A 246 24.73 5.65 20.10
CA LYS A 246 25.50 4.42 20.27
C LYS A 246 25.40 4.04 21.75
N GLU A 247 24.98 2.81 22.06
CA GLU A 247 25.23 2.28 23.40
C GLU A 247 26.74 2.36 23.64
N GLU A 248 27.15 3.08 24.69
CA GLU A 248 28.50 2.92 25.19
C GLU A 248 28.62 1.46 25.64
N SER A 249 29.45 0.69 24.94
CA SER A 249 29.85 -0.65 25.38
C SER A 249 30.27 -0.54 26.83
N LEU A 250 29.46 -1.11 27.74
CA LEU A 250 29.86 -1.30 29.14
C LEU A 250 31.13 -2.16 29.10
N VAL A 251 32.25 -1.53 29.44
CA VAL A 251 33.59 -2.14 29.54
C VAL A 251 33.59 -3.23 30.60
#